data_AF-A0A9E1WGU4-F1
#
_entry.id   AF-A0A9E1WGU4-F1
#
_cell.length_a   1.000
_cell.length_b   1.000
_cell.length_c   1.000
_cell.angle_alpha   90.00
_cell.angle_beta   90.00
_cell.angle_gamma   90.00
#
_symmetry.space_group_name_H-M   'P 1'
#
loop_
_entity.id
_entity.type
_entity.pdbx_description
1 polymer ?
#
loop_
_entity_poly.entity_id
_entity_poly.type
_entity_poly.pdbx_seq_one_letter_code
_entity_poly.pdbx_strand_id
1 'polypeptide(L)'
;MRNTIFDEDKLLVKAAGTPSKDKPRFDWAQGLGDNRFEVPKVRITDGAGDRDFHIAEVAEVIGEALTNLMISREENEIYTPKNRELVVESARIVADRLIERMAEEEEGGAPRLSFDELYRLIEKALVENDAYDVAKSLVFCRSNDGGAISDDHMVDQIRLIRRSGQVVPWNAAKIEVAVRKAFLSLQTDSQPAVELARQVTRKALSTG
;
A
#
# COMPACT_ATOMS: atom_id res chain seq x y z
N MET A 1 -29.52 -5.64 -7.91
CA MET A 1 -28.13 -5.73 -8.37
C MET A 1 -27.30 -6.18 -7.18
N ARG A 2 -26.64 -7.35 -7.24
CA ARG A 2 -25.66 -7.75 -6.21
C ARG A 2 -24.53 -6.72 -6.26
N ASN A 3 -24.14 -6.19 -5.11
CA ASN A 3 -23.07 -5.21 -5.02
C ASN A 3 -21.74 -5.97 -5.14
N THR A 4 -21.36 -6.33 -6.37
CA THR A 4 -20.20 -7.20 -6.68
C THR A 4 -18.91 -6.66 -6.09
N ILE A 5 -18.73 -5.34 -6.08
CA ILE A 5 -17.56 -4.65 -5.51
C ILE A 5 -17.46 -4.89 -3.99
N PHE A 6 -18.59 -4.88 -3.28
CA PHE A 6 -18.59 -5.09 -1.84
C PHE A 6 -18.32 -6.56 -1.46
N ASP A 7 -18.82 -7.50 -2.25
CA ASP A 7 -18.56 -8.92 -2.03
C ASP A 7 -17.11 -9.28 -2.39
N GLU A 8 -16.56 -8.70 -3.47
CA GLU A 8 -15.14 -8.76 -3.80
C GLU A 8 -14.26 -8.19 -2.69
N ASP A 9 -14.60 -7.01 -2.15
CA ASP A 9 -13.83 -6.41 -1.04
C ASP A 9 -13.79 -7.30 0.20
N LYS A 10 -14.88 -8.03 0.50
CA LYS A 10 -14.87 -9.01 1.60
C LYS A 10 -13.93 -10.18 1.33
N LEU A 11 -13.95 -10.69 0.10
CA LEU A 11 -13.05 -11.78 -0.31
C LEU A 11 -11.60 -11.31 -0.31
N LEU A 12 -11.35 -10.05 -0.70
CA LEU A 12 -10.04 -9.43 -0.70
C LEU A 12 -9.51 -9.22 0.73
N VAL A 13 -10.35 -8.78 1.67
CA VAL A 13 -9.99 -8.74 3.10
C VAL A 13 -9.58 -10.13 3.59
N LYS A 14 -10.33 -11.17 3.21
CA LYS A 14 -10.00 -12.55 3.59
C LYS A 14 -8.68 -13.00 2.96
N ALA A 15 -8.45 -12.73 1.68
CA ALA A 15 -7.23 -13.10 0.97
C ALA A 15 -5.99 -12.39 1.55
N ALA A 16 -6.08 -11.07 1.76
CA ALA A 16 -5.03 -10.28 2.39
C ALA A 16 -4.73 -10.72 3.84
N GLY A 17 -5.76 -11.16 4.58
CA GLY A 17 -5.59 -11.70 5.93
C GLY A 17 -5.12 -13.16 6.00
N THR A 18 -5.07 -13.87 4.87
CA THR A 18 -4.62 -15.27 4.84
C THR A 18 -3.08 -15.31 4.89
N PRO A 19 -2.47 -16.09 5.80
CA PRO A 19 -1.02 -16.18 5.90
C PRO A 19 -0.37 -16.63 4.59
N SER A 20 0.80 -16.09 4.24
CA SER A 20 1.50 -16.38 2.97
C SER A 20 1.98 -17.82 2.82
N LYS A 21 1.88 -18.66 3.86
CA LYS A 21 2.09 -20.12 3.77
C LYS A 21 0.88 -20.87 3.22
N ASP A 22 -0.32 -20.28 3.35
CA ASP A 22 -1.60 -20.86 2.96
C ASP A 22 -2.06 -20.29 1.60
N LYS A 23 -1.22 -19.49 0.94
CA LYS A 23 -1.44 -18.89 -0.38
C LYS A 23 -0.46 -19.48 -1.41
N PRO A 24 -0.83 -19.53 -2.70
CA PRO A 24 0.12 -19.80 -3.78
C PRO A 24 1.32 -18.86 -3.71
N ARG A 25 2.52 -19.40 -3.95
CA ARG A 25 3.76 -18.63 -3.99
C ARG A 25 4.26 -18.53 -5.41
N PHE A 26 4.60 -17.33 -5.81
CA PHE A 26 5.16 -17.03 -7.11
C PHE A 26 6.39 -16.16 -6.94
N ASP A 27 7.37 -16.36 -7.82
CA ASP A 27 8.57 -15.52 -7.88
C ASP A 27 8.25 -14.31 -8.76
N TRP A 28 7.71 -13.26 -8.15
CA TRP A 28 7.28 -12.07 -8.89
C TRP A 28 8.49 -11.24 -9.33
N ALA A 29 9.58 -11.28 -8.56
CA ALA A 29 10.84 -10.65 -8.91
C ALA A 29 11.53 -11.28 -10.14
N GLN A 30 11.24 -12.54 -10.48
CA GLN A 30 11.82 -13.22 -11.64
C GLN A 30 11.69 -12.42 -12.95
N GLY A 31 10.56 -11.72 -13.13
CA GLY A 31 10.28 -10.92 -14.34
C GLY A 31 11.24 -9.75 -14.55
N LEU A 32 11.90 -9.27 -13.49
CA LEU A 32 12.89 -8.19 -13.55
C LEU A 32 14.20 -8.65 -14.21
N GLY A 33 14.47 -9.96 -14.23
CA GLY A 33 15.70 -10.55 -14.75
C GLY A 33 16.95 -9.99 -14.05
N ASP A 34 18.06 -9.92 -14.80
CA ASP A 34 19.29 -9.23 -14.37
C ASP A 34 19.17 -7.71 -14.44
N ASN A 35 18.11 -7.21 -15.09
CA ASN A 35 17.79 -5.80 -15.22
C ASN A 35 17.13 -5.27 -13.94
N ARG A 36 17.72 -5.60 -12.79
CA ARG A 36 17.53 -4.81 -11.57
C ARG A 36 18.03 -3.43 -11.95
N PHE A 37 17.09 -2.55 -12.31
CA PHE A 37 17.37 -1.18 -12.75
C PHE A 37 18.48 -0.59 -11.87
N GLU A 38 19.33 0.28 -12.40
CA GLU A 38 20.32 1.00 -11.59
C GLU A 38 19.59 1.97 -10.65
N VAL A 39 18.90 1.41 -9.65
CA VAL A 39 18.24 2.15 -8.60
C VAL A 39 19.35 2.54 -7.64
N PRO A 40 19.47 3.82 -7.27
CA PRO A 40 20.47 4.23 -6.31
C PRO A 40 20.25 3.49 -4.98
N LYS A 41 21.30 3.38 -4.16
CA LYS A 41 21.23 2.71 -2.87
C LYS A 41 20.31 3.48 -1.92
N VAL A 42 19.04 3.12 -1.90
CA VAL A 42 18.05 3.63 -0.94
C VAL A 42 18.18 2.85 0.35
N ARG A 43 18.11 3.56 1.48
CA ARG A 43 17.99 2.92 2.79
C ARG A 43 16.55 3.01 3.25
N ILE A 44 15.98 1.88 3.64
CA ILE A 44 14.68 1.84 4.30
C ILE A 44 14.90 1.90 5.79
N THR A 45 14.19 2.82 6.45
CA THR A 45 14.07 2.84 7.90
C THR A 45 12.89 1.95 8.26
N ASP A 46 13.17 0.71 8.67
CA ASP A 46 12.20 -0.09 9.41
C ASP A 46 12.42 0.18 10.90
N GLY A 47 11.42 -0.06 11.75
CA GLY A 47 11.54 0.22 13.19
C GLY A 47 12.69 -0.50 13.91
N ALA A 48 13.43 -1.39 13.24
CA ALA A 48 14.61 -2.09 13.72
C ALA A 48 15.96 -1.53 13.18
N GLY A 49 15.95 -0.62 12.19
CA GLY A 49 17.14 0.07 11.70
C GLY A 49 17.08 0.49 10.23
N ASP A 50 18.19 1.08 9.76
CA ASP A 50 18.40 1.33 8.33
C ASP A 50 18.88 0.05 7.64
N ARG A 51 18.23 -0.36 6.56
CA ARG A 51 18.70 -1.45 5.69
C ARG A 51 18.70 -1.07 4.22
N ASP A 52 19.53 -1.75 3.44
CA ASP A 52 19.55 -1.60 1.98
C ASP A 52 18.25 -2.14 1.38
N PHE A 53 17.76 -1.42 0.38
CA PHE A 53 16.55 -1.75 -0.37
C PHE A 53 16.85 -2.29 -1.75
N HIS A 54 16.12 -3.34 -2.15
CA HIS A 54 16.19 -3.88 -3.50
C HIS A 54 14.85 -3.74 -4.21
N ILE A 55 14.89 -3.37 -5.49
CA ILE A 55 13.67 -3.24 -6.32
C ILE A 55 12.88 -4.55 -6.45
N ALA A 56 13.56 -5.70 -6.27
CA ALA A 56 12.91 -7.00 -6.17
C ALA A 56 11.83 -7.04 -5.07
N GLU A 57 12.04 -6.33 -3.96
CA GLU A 57 11.06 -6.23 -2.87
C GLU A 57 9.77 -5.51 -3.33
N VAL A 58 9.88 -4.54 -4.24
CA VAL A 58 8.71 -3.87 -4.82
C VAL A 58 7.90 -4.82 -5.69
N ALA A 59 8.59 -5.59 -6.54
CA ALA A 59 7.92 -6.59 -7.37
C ALA A 59 7.20 -7.65 -6.52
N GLU A 60 7.80 -8.09 -5.41
CA GLU A 60 7.16 -9.01 -4.46
C GLU A 60 5.94 -8.37 -3.78
N VAL A 61 6.03 -7.11 -3.33
CA VAL A 61 4.91 -6.40 -2.70
C VAL A 61 3.74 -6.22 -3.68
N ILE A 62 4.02 -5.80 -4.92
CA ILE A 62 3.00 -5.66 -5.96
C ILE A 62 2.42 -7.03 -6.33
N GLY A 63 3.27 -8.04 -6.47
CA GLY A 63 2.89 -9.40 -6.80
C GLY A 63 2.02 -10.07 -5.73
N GLU A 64 2.31 -9.83 -4.45
CA GLU A 64 1.44 -10.28 -3.36
C GLU A 64 0.07 -9.58 -3.41
N ALA A 65 0.05 -8.27 -3.63
CA ALA A 65 -1.21 -7.53 -3.80
C ALA A 65 -2.01 -8.07 -4.99
N LEU A 66 -1.37 -8.36 -6.12
CA LEU A 66 -2.00 -8.96 -7.29
C LEU A 66 -2.50 -10.38 -7.02
N THR A 67 -1.72 -11.19 -6.29
CA THR A 67 -2.12 -12.54 -5.90
C THR A 67 -3.38 -12.51 -5.03
N ASN A 68 -3.44 -11.63 -4.03
CA ASN A 68 -4.61 -11.48 -3.17
C ASN A 68 -5.83 -11.01 -3.97
N LEU A 69 -5.63 -10.11 -4.94
CA LEU A 69 -6.70 -9.67 -5.85
C LEU A 69 -7.25 -10.85 -6.67
N MET A 70 -6.38 -11.63 -7.30
CA MET A 70 -6.81 -12.78 -8.12
C MET A 70 -7.53 -13.85 -7.29
N ILE A 71 -7.05 -14.15 -6.08
CA ILE A 71 -7.74 -15.04 -5.14
C ILE A 71 -9.14 -14.51 -4.81
N SER A 72 -9.27 -13.20 -4.57
CA SER A 72 -10.56 -12.57 -4.25
C SER A 72 -11.57 -12.63 -5.40
N ARG A 73 -11.08 -12.72 -6.64
CA ARG A 73 -11.86 -12.88 -7.87
C ARG A 73 -12.09 -14.35 -8.24
N GLU A 74 -11.63 -15.28 -7.42
CA GLU A 74 -11.69 -16.73 -7.67
C GLU A 74 -10.98 -17.13 -8.98
N GLU A 75 -9.96 -16.36 -9.39
CA GLU A 75 -9.15 -16.62 -10.58
C GLU A 75 -8.08 -17.67 -10.29
N ASN A 76 -7.98 -18.68 -11.16
CA ASN A 76 -7.03 -19.78 -11.02
C ASN A 76 -5.70 -19.52 -11.74
N GLU A 77 -5.72 -18.69 -12.80
CA GLU A 77 -4.53 -18.34 -13.59
C GLU A 77 -3.90 -17.04 -13.08
N ILE A 78 -3.16 -17.14 -11.97
CA ILE A 78 -2.58 -15.97 -11.30
C ILE A 78 -1.23 -15.56 -11.92
N TYR A 79 -0.33 -16.51 -12.16
CA TYR A 79 1.04 -16.20 -12.61
C TYR A 79 1.18 -16.28 -14.14
N THR A 80 0.49 -15.37 -14.83
CA THR A 80 0.46 -15.30 -16.30
C THR A 80 1.49 -14.30 -16.84
N PRO A 81 1.88 -14.38 -18.13
CA PRO A 81 2.77 -13.39 -18.75
C PRO A 81 2.27 -11.95 -18.58
N LYS A 82 0.97 -11.73 -18.78
CA LYS A 82 0.31 -10.43 -18.59
C LYS A 82 0.46 -9.90 -17.17
N ASN A 83 0.22 -10.74 -16.17
CA ASN A 83 0.32 -10.34 -14.76
C ASN A 83 1.77 -10.06 -14.35
N ARG A 84 2.72 -10.81 -14.89
CA ARG A 84 4.15 -10.56 -14.67
C ARG A 84 4.61 -9.25 -15.31
N GLU A 85 4.14 -8.95 -16.53
CA GLU A 85 4.42 -7.68 -17.21
C GLU A 85 3.89 -6.49 -16.42
N LEU A 86 2.67 -6.56 -15.87
CA LEU A 86 2.11 -5.54 -14.99
C LEU A 86 3.01 -5.28 -13.77
N VAL A 87 3.46 -6.34 -13.10
CA VAL A 87 4.35 -6.22 -11.93
C VAL A 87 5.67 -5.56 -12.30
N VAL A 88 6.28 -5.97 -13.41
CA VAL A 88 7.55 -5.42 -13.91
C VAL A 88 7.40 -3.95 -14.27
N GLU A 89 6.36 -3.57 -15.01
CA GLU A 89 6.14 -2.19 -15.43
C GLU A 89 5.85 -1.28 -14.23
N SER A 90 5.02 -1.72 -13.29
CA SER A 90 4.78 -0.96 -12.06
C SER A 90 6.04 -0.84 -11.19
N ALA A 91 6.87 -1.89 -11.08
CA ALA A 91 8.15 -1.81 -10.39
C ALA A 91 9.12 -0.84 -11.08
N ARG A 92 9.10 -0.78 -12.41
CA ARG A 92 9.89 0.20 -13.18
C ARG A 92 9.46 1.63 -12.91
N ILE A 93 8.16 1.92 -12.92
CA ILE A 93 7.63 3.24 -12.57
C ILE A 93 8.07 3.64 -11.16
N VAL A 94 8.06 2.70 -10.19
CA VAL A 94 8.58 2.97 -8.84
C VAL A 94 10.08 3.29 -8.87
N ALA A 95 10.88 2.54 -9.63
CA ALA A 95 12.31 2.80 -9.78
C ALA A 95 12.59 4.19 -10.37
N ASP A 96 11.89 4.57 -11.43
CA ASP A 96 12.03 5.89 -12.08
C ASP A 96 11.69 7.01 -11.10
N ARG A 97 10.60 6.86 -10.34
CA ARG A 97 10.21 7.85 -9.30
C ARG A 97 11.21 7.93 -8.15
N LEU A 98 11.84 6.82 -7.78
CA LEU A 98 12.92 6.83 -6.79
C LEU A 98 14.11 7.62 -7.33
N ILE A 99 14.50 7.42 -8.59
CA ILE A 99 15.59 8.16 -9.23
C ILE A 99 15.29 9.66 -9.29
N GLU A 100 14.08 10.04 -9.70
CA GLU A 100 13.63 11.44 -9.75
C GLU A 100 13.73 12.11 -8.37
N ARG A 101 13.18 11.48 -7.33
CA ARG A 101 13.25 11.99 -5.95
C ARG A 101 14.69 12.16 -5.48
N MET A 102 15.59 11.27 -5.89
CA MET A 102 17.00 11.33 -5.51
C MET A 102 17.79 12.40 -6.28
N ALA A 103 17.39 12.74 -7.50
CA ALA A 103 17.96 13.86 -8.22
C ALA A 103 17.60 15.21 -7.58
N GLU A 104 16.47 15.29 -6.90
CA GLU A 104 16.01 16.48 -6.18
C GLU A 104 16.67 16.63 -4.79
N GLU A 105 17.04 15.53 -4.14
CA GLU A 105 17.71 15.51 -2.82
C GLU A 105 19.24 15.67 -2.98
N GLU A 106 19.72 16.91 -3.23
CA GLU A 106 21.15 17.27 -3.46
C GLU A 106 22.11 17.06 -2.25
N GLU A 107 21.67 16.54 -1.11
CA GLU A 107 22.51 16.41 0.10
C GLU A 107 23.17 15.03 0.25
N GLY A 108 24.29 14.81 -0.46
CA GLY A 108 25.49 14.05 -0.05
C GLY A 108 25.39 12.66 0.61
N GLY A 109 24.21 12.06 0.77
CA GLY A 109 23.97 10.84 1.54
C GLY A 109 22.89 9.96 0.92
N ALA A 110 22.91 8.67 1.25
CA ALA A 110 21.90 7.73 0.78
C ALA A 110 20.52 8.11 1.35
N PRO A 111 19.52 8.40 0.50
CA PRO A 111 18.22 8.85 0.92
C PRO A 111 17.50 7.80 1.76
N ARG A 112 16.81 8.28 2.79
CA ARG A 112 16.09 7.46 3.76
C ARG A 112 14.61 7.49 3.42
N LEU A 113 14.05 6.32 3.12
CA LEU A 113 12.64 6.16 2.84
C LEU A 113 12.00 5.37 3.98
N SER A 114 10.97 5.92 4.61
CA SER A 114 10.15 5.13 5.53
C SER A 114 9.33 4.09 4.76
N PHE A 115 9.00 2.98 5.43
CA PHE A 115 8.13 1.95 4.86
C PHE A 115 6.80 2.51 4.35
N ASP A 116 6.20 3.44 5.09
CA ASP A 116 4.96 4.10 4.71
C ASP A 116 5.11 4.97 3.43
N GLU A 117 6.25 5.64 3.25
CA GLU A 117 6.53 6.38 2.01
C GLU A 117 6.74 5.44 0.83
N LEU A 118 7.42 4.32 1.02
CA LEU A 118 7.57 3.30 -0.02
C LEU A 118 6.20 2.80 -0.49
N TYR A 119 5.31 2.43 0.44
CA TYR A 119 3.97 1.96 0.07
C TYR A 119 3.17 3.03 -0.68
N ARG A 120 3.28 4.30 -0.28
CA ARG A 120 2.66 5.41 -1.01
C ARG A 120 3.23 5.57 -2.41
N LEU A 121 4.53 5.34 -2.59
CA LEU A 121 5.18 5.40 -3.89
C LEU A 121 4.72 4.26 -4.81
N ILE A 122 4.64 3.04 -4.28
CA ILE A 122 4.12 1.86 -5.00
C ILE A 122 2.66 2.08 -5.38
N GLU A 123 1.83 2.56 -4.45
CA GLU A 123 0.42 2.85 -4.72
C GLU A 123 0.26 3.88 -5.84
N LYS A 124 1.07 4.95 -5.84
CA LYS A 124 1.07 5.96 -6.91
C LYS A 124 1.48 5.37 -8.26
N ALA A 125 2.54 4.56 -8.29
CA ALA A 125 2.98 3.89 -9.51
C ALA A 125 1.92 2.92 -10.08
N LEU A 126 1.16 2.24 -9.21
CA LEU A 126 0.06 1.39 -9.63
C LEU A 126 -1.10 2.21 -10.20
N VAL A 127 -1.42 3.36 -9.61
CA VAL A 127 -2.44 4.29 -10.15
C VAL A 127 -2.04 4.80 -11.53
N GLU A 128 -0.77 5.15 -11.73
CA GLU A 128 -0.25 5.64 -13.02
C GLU A 128 -0.21 4.58 -14.11
N ASN A 129 -0.12 3.31 -13.71
CA ASN A 129 -0.24 2.16 -14.60
C ASN A 129 -1.69 1.66 -14.74
N ASP A 130 -2.69 2.48 -14.38
CA ASP A 130 -4.13 2.15 -14.37
C ASP A 130 -4.50 0.86 -13.59
N ALA A 131 -3.64 0.43 -12.66
CA ALA A 131 -3.78 -0.78 -11.86
C ALA A 131 -4.48 -0.50 -10.52
N TYR A 132 -5.60 0.23 -10.56
CA TYR A 132 -6.34 0.69 -9.36
C TYR A 132 -6.78 -0.44 -8.42
N ASP A 133 -7.20 -1.58 -8.97
CA ASP A 133 -7.62 -2.73 -8.15
C ASP A 133 -6.45 -3.37 -7.40
N VAL A 134 -5.26 -3.39 -8.02
CA VAL A 134 -4.02 -3.87 -7.40
C VAL A 134 -3.57 -2.88 -6.33
N ALA A 135 -3.64 -1.57 -6.60
CA ALA A 135 -3.39 -0.53 -5.62
C ALA A 135 -4.35 -0.66 -4.42
N LYS A 136 -5.64 -0.94 -4.66
CA LYS A 136 -6.63 -1.15 -3.61
C LYS A 136 -6.29 -2.38 -2.77
N SER A 137 -5.90 -3.49 -3.42
CA SER A 137 -5.41 -4.70 -2.76
C SER A 137 -4.19 -4.43 -1.88
N LEU A 138 -3.22 -3.65 -2.37
CA LEU A 138 -2.05 -3.22 -1.59
C LEU A 138 -2.46 -2.48 -0.30
N VAL A 139 -3.43 -1.57 -0.39
CA VAL A 139 -3.96 -0.84 0.78
C VAL A 139 -4.62 -1.81 1.78
N PHE A 140 -5.32 -2.86 1.31
CA PHE A 140 -5.84 -3.90 2.21
C PHE A 140 -4.74 -4.68 2.92
N CYS A 141 -3.66 -5.05 2.23
CA CYS A 141 -2.52 -5.76 2.81
C CYS A 141 -1.87 -4.95 3.92
N ARG A 142 -1.48 -3.69 3.62
CA ARG A 142 -0.88 -2.76 4.60
C ARG A 142 -1.76 -2.56 5.84
N SER A 143 -3.07 -2.49 5.66
CA SER A 143 -4.01 -2.27 6.76
C SER A 143 -4.06 -3.44 7.75
N ASN A 144 -3.75 -4.66 7.29
CA ASN A 144 -3.83 -5.87 8.09
C ASN A 144 -2.55 -6.13 8.90
N ASP A 145 -1.40 -5.66 8.40
CA ASP A 145 -0.08 -5.79 9.06
C ASP A 145 0.10 -4.87 10.28
N GLY A 146 -0.96 -4.20 10.74
CA GLY A 146 -0.97 -3.44 12.00
C GLY A 146 -0.19 -2.13 11.96
N GLY A 147 0.33 -1.73 10.80
CA GLY A 147 1.13 -0.53 10.60
C GLY A 147 0.31 0.75 10.58
N ALA A 148 -0.10 1.23 11.76
CA ALA A 148 -0.24 2.65 12.05
C ALA A 148 -0.50 2.84 13.56
N ILE A 149 0.56 2.72 14.34
CA ILE A 149 0.63 3.41 15.63
C ILE A 149 0.97 4.85 15.26
N SER A 150 -0.05 5.67 15.05
CA SER A 150 0.14 7.12 15.01
C SER A 150 0.57 7.56 16.40
N ASP A 151 1.85 7.84 16.58
CA ASP A 151 2.48 8.33 17.81
C ASP A 151 2.14 9.82 18.05
N ASP A 152 0.89 10.18 17.79
CA ASP A 152 0.40 11.54 17.98
C ASP A 152 -0.31 11.61 19.33
N HIS A 153 0.45 11.94 20.38
CA HIS A 153 -0.05 12.09 21.74
C HIS A 153 -1.23 13.11 21.86
N MET A 154 -1.48 13.94 20.84
CA MET A 154 -2.65 14.83 20.79
C MET A 154 -3.97 14.12 20.52
N VAL A 155 -3.99 12.99 19.79
CA VAL A 155 -5.25 12.26 19.49
C VAL A 155 -5.69 11.30 20.59
N ASP A 156 -4.85 11.05 21.61
CA ASP A 156 -5.18 10.18 22.74
C ASP A 156 -6.37 10.68 23.58
N GLN A 157 -6.70 11.97 23.48
CA GLN A 157 -7.85 12.56 24.15
C GLN A 157 -9.19 12.20 23.48
N ILE A 158 -9.19 11.83 22.20
CA ILE A 158 -10.42 11.48 21.47
C ILE A 158 -10.65 9.98 21.51
N ARG A 159 -11.88 9.61 21.86
CA ARG A 159 -12.35 8.23 21.87
C ARG A 159 -13.49 8.07 20.86
N LEU A 160 -13.50 6.94 20.16
CA LEU A 160 -14.52 6.59 19.17
C LEU A 160 -15.40 5.45 19.70
N ILE A 161 -16.72 5.60 19.55
CA ILE A 161 -17.69 4.55 19.89
C ILE A 161 -17.95 3.72 18.63
N ARG A 162 -17.57 2.43 18.66
CA ARG A 162 -17.87 1.49 17.58
C ARG A 162 -19.37 1.20 17.52
N ARG A 163 -19.84 0.67 16.39
CA ARG A 163 -21.24 0.20 16.23
C ARG A 163 -21.64 -0.86 17.26
N SER A 164 -20.68 -1.62 17.79
CA SER A 164 -20.90 -2.59 18.88
C SER A 164 -21.09 -1.95 20.26
N GLY A 165 -20.94 -0.63 20.39
CA GLY A 165 -20.91 0.09 21.68
C GLY A 165 -19.52 0.14 22.34
N GLN A 166 -18.53 -0.58 21.80
CA GLN A 166 -17.17 -0.56 22.35
C GLN A 166 -16.49 0.79 22.10
N VAL A 167 -15.90 1.36 23.14
CA VAL A 167 -15.09 2.59 23.06
C VAL A 167 -13.65 2.23 22.75
N VAL A 168 -13.06 2.89 21.74
CA VAL A 168 -11.67 2.67 21.29
C VAL A 168 -10.94 3.99 21.08
N PRO A 169 -9.60 4.02 21.09
CA PRO A 169 -8.85 5.22 20.75
C PRO A 169 -9.14 5.67 19.32
N TRP A 170 -9.08 6.98 19.08
CA TRP A 170 -9.08 7.53 17.73
C TRP A 170 -7.86 7.03 16.96
N ASN A 171 -8.04 6.73 15.67
CA ASN A 171 -6.95 6.30 14.81
C ASN A 171 -7.14 6.95 13.43
N ALA A 172 -6.34 7.97 13.14
CA ALA A 172 -6.41 8.72 11.89
C ALA A 172 -6.05 7.86 10.67
N ALA A 173 -5.15 6.89 10.81
CA ALA A 173 -4.75 6.02 9.72
C ALA A 173 -5.90 5.12 9.23
N LYS A 174 -6.81 4.70 10.11
CA LYS A 174 -8.03 3.99 9.68
C LYS A 174 -8.93 4.83 8.78
N ILE A 175 -8.95 6.15 9.00
CA ILE A 175 -9.68 7.10 8.16
C ILE A 175 -8.97 7.25 6.82
N GLU A 176 -7.67 7.47 6.83
CA GLU A 176 -6.85 7.55 5.60
C GLU A 176 -7.05 6.31 4.73
N VAL A 177 -6.89 5.12 5.30
CA VAL A 177 -7.07 3.83 4.61
C VAL A 177 -8.46 3.71 3.99
N ALA A 178 -9.51 4.08 4.73
CA ALA A 178 -10.88 3.99 4.23
C ALA A 178 -11.11 4.96 3.06
N VAL A 179 -10.56 6.17 3.14
CA VAL A 179 -10.64 7.17 2.07
C VAL A 179 -9.85 6.69 0.85
N ARG A 180 -8.62 6.19 1.00
CA ARG A 180 -7.83 5.62 -0.11
C ARG A 180 -8.61 4.53 -0.85
N LYS A 181 -9.20 3.58 -0.12
CA LYS A 181 -10.03 2.52 -0.72
C LYS A 181 -11.20 3.08 -1.54
N ALA A 182 -11.82 4.18 -1.09
CA ALA A 182 -12.91 4.83 -1.81
C ALA A 182 -12.41 5.47 -3.12
N PHE A 183 -11.30 6.23 -3.08
CA PHE A 183 -10.69 6.83 -4.28
C PHE A 183 -10.30 5.76 -5.33
N LEU A 184 -9.65 4.69 -4.88
CA LEU A 184 -9.22 3.61 -5.77
C LEU A 184 -10.40 2.83 -6.36
N SER A 185 -11.50 2.68 -5.61
CA SER A 185 -12.74 2.09 -6.14
C SER A 185 -13.40 2.95 -7.22
N LEU A 186 -13.12 4.25 -7.23
CA LEU A 186 -13.57 5.21 -8.23
C LEU A 186 -12.52 5.46 -9.32
N GLN A 187 -11.46 4.65 -9.35
CA GLN A 187 -10.34 4.78 -10.31
C GLN A 187 -9.76 6.20 -10.33
N THR A 188 -9.57 6.78 -9.14
CA THR A 188 -9.04 8.13 -8.95
C THR A 188 -7.79 8.09 -8.05
N ASP A 189 -6.92 9.09 -8.19
CA ASP A 189 -5.76 9.26 -7.32
C ASP A 189 -6.16 9.38 -5.83
N SER A 190 -5.52 8.56 -5.01
CA SER A 190 -5.75 8.44 -3.58
C SER A 190 -4.85 9.34 -2.73
N GLN A 191 -3.86 10.05 -3.31
CA GLN A 191 -2.97 10.97 -2.56
C GLN A 191 -3.71 11.97 -1.66
N PRO A 192 -4.87 12.55 -2.04
CA PRO A 192 -5.63 13.47 -1.18
C PRO A 192 -6.10 12.86 0.16
N ALA A 193 -6.12 11.53 0.30
CA ALA A 193 -6.59 10.85 1.50
C ALA A 193 -5.82 11.24 2.77
N VAL A 194 -4.52 11.55 2.66
CA VAL A 194 -3.68 11.96 3.80
C VAL A 194 -4.19 13.27 4.39
N GLU A 195 -4.42 14.27 3.54
CA GLU A 195 -4.89 15.57 3.99
C GLU A 195 -6.33 15.51 4.48
N LEU A 196 -7.19 14.71 3.84
CA LEU A 196 -8.56 14.48 4.31
C LEU A 196 -8.58 13.83 5.70
N ALA A 197 -7.76 12.83 5.97
CA ALA A 197 -7.66 12.20 7.29
C ALA A 197 -7.19 13.20 8.37
N ARG A 198 -6.23 14.07 8.02
CA ARG A 198 -5.78 15.17 8.90
C ARG A 198 -6.89 16.17 9.17
N GLN A 199 -7.66 16.59 8.15
CA GLN A 199 -8.77 17.52 8.32
C GLN A 199 -9.89 16.95 9.18
N VAL A 200 -10.25 15.68 8.97
CA VAL A 200 -11.25 14.99 9.81
C VAL A 200 -10.77 14.92 11.26
N THR A 201 -9.49 14.62 11.48
CA THR A 201 -8.90 14.58 12.82
C THR A 201 -8.90 15.97 13.48
N ARG A 202 -8.50 17.03 12.77
CA ARG A 202 -8.57 18.41 13.26
C ARG A 202 -9.99 18.82 13.66
N LYS A 203 -10.97 18.48 12.84
CA LYS A 203 -12.39 18.78 13.11
C LYS A 203 -12.94 18.00 14.31
N ALA A 204 -12.51 16.75 14.47
CA ALA A 204 -12.86 15.96 15.65
C ALA A 204 -12.29 16.59 16.93
N LEU A 205 -11.04 17.05 16.91
CA LEU A 205 -10.40 17.75 18.02
C LEU A 205 -11.09 19.07 18.37
N SER A 206 -11.57 19.82 17.38
CA SER A 206 -12.26 21.09 17.63
C SER A 206 -13.68 20.96 18.18
N THR A 207 -14.21 19.74 18.31
CA THR A 207 -15.59 19.50 18.79
C THR A 207 -15.63 19.16 20.29
N GLY A 208 -14.48 18.91 20.91
CA GLY A 208 -14.33 18.72 22.36
C GLY A 208 -13.99 20.02 23.07
#